data_AF-A0A2D6XAB0-F1
#
_entry.id   AF-A0A2D6XAB0-F1
#
_cell.length_a   1.000
_cell.length_b   1.000
_cell.length_c   1.000
_cell.angle_alpha   90.00
_cell.angle_beta   90.00
_cell.angle_gamma   90.00
#
_symmetry.space_group_name_H-M   'P 1'
#
loop_
_entity.id
_entity.type
_entity.pdbx_description
1 polymer ?
#
loop_
_entity_poly.entity_id
_entity_poly.type
_entity_poly.pdbx_seq_one_letter_code
_entity_poly.pdbx_strand_id
1 'polypeptide(L)'
;MKRKRDNQRSKVYELGFAEWGGILPDGHKLIPLDKCQRLVDLCYYRLKGQEPHEHRGFWAWEHQGPPLVSDGRRRRRACYSPNSHQIKLPRWSRHGETVIHEVAHSIVRGRRYAWHGPEFMKVMIHLLSFVYQVPESVLRAKAKEYRIKSRSSFPLNKRRVSKARLNEFRNLDKENDTAAIYKKRGVVRPVTVENVRKYIFNQTV
;
A
#
# COMPACT_ATOMS: atom_id res chain seq x y z
N MET A 1 14.17 -6.25 22.62
CA MET A 1 13.55 -7.49 22.08
C MET A 1 13.96 -7.73 20.61
N LYS A 2 14.44 -8.94 20.28
CA LYS A 2 14.89 -9.33 18.92
C LYS A 2 13.68 -9.71 18.04
N ARG A 3 13.77 -9.45 16.73
CA ARG A 3 12.70 -9.83 15.79
C ARG A 3 12.61 -11.34 15.61
N LYS A 4 11.38 -11.88 15.55
CA LYS A 4 11.15 -13.29 15.19
C LYS A 4 11.77 -13.59 13.81
N ARG A 5 12.35 -14.79 13.67
CA ARG A 5 12.93 -15.25 12.41
C ARG A 5 11.86 -15.34 11.33
N ASP A 6 12.21 -14.92 10.13
CA ASP A 6 11.34 -15.01 8.97
C ASP A 6 11.62 -16.28 8.18
N ASN A 7 10.78 -17.29 8.39
CA ASN A 7 10.89 -18.60 7.75
C ASN A 7 9.96 -18.75 6.53
N GLN A 8 9.25 -17.69 6.12
CA GLN A 8 8.27 -17.73 5.03
C GLN A 8 8.59 -16.78 3.88
N ARG A 9 9.57 -15.89 4.06
CA ARG A 9 9.98 -14.89 3.05
C ARG A 9 10.11 -15.45 1.63
N SER A 10 10.85 -16.54 1.43
CA SER A 10 11.03 -17.12 0.09
C SER A 10 9.70 -17.56 -0.52
N LYS A 11 8.87 -18.26 0.27
CA LYS A 11 7.55 -18.73 -0.15
C LYS A 11 6.60 -17.59 -0.50
N VAL A 12 6.65 -16.48 0.25
CA VAL A 12 5.83 -15.30 -0.05
C VAL A 12 6.27 -14.64 -1.37
N TYR A 13 7.56 -14.60 -1.67
CA TYR A 13 8.03 -14.11 -2.96
C TYR A 13 7.69 -15.07 -4.11
N GLU A 14 7.76 -16.38 -3.86
CA GLU A 14 7.40 -17.42 -4.83
C GLU A 14 5.91 -17.37 -5.17
N LEU A 15 5.04 -17.22 -4.16
CA LEU A 15 3.61 -16.93 -4.35
C LEU A 15 3.35 -15.54 -4.96
N GLY A 16 4.38 -14.70 -5.15
CA GLY A 16 4.28 -13.31 -5.55
C GLY A 16 3.70 -13.08 -6.96
N PHE A 17 4.33 -12.19 -7.71
CA PHE A 17 3.77 -11.56 -8.91
C PHE A 17 3.11 -12.51 -9.92
N ALA A 18 3.70 -13.70 -10.14
CA ALA A 18 3.20 -14.68 -11.12
C ALA A 18 1.88 -15.34 -10.69
N GLU A 19 1.75 -15.68 -9.40
CA GLU A 19 0.68 -16.56 -8.91
C GLU A 19 -0.52 -15.78 -8.41
N TRP A 20 -0.29 -14.60 -7.81
CA TRP A 20 -1.38 -13.65 -7.59
C TRP A 20 -1.96 -13.15 -8.91
N GLY A 21 -1.14 -13.00 -9.95
CA GLY A 21 -1.58 -12.57 -11.27
C GLY A 21 -2.67 -13.45 -11.89
N GLY A 22 -2.68 -14.75 -11.61
CA GLY A 22 -3.73 -15.66 -12.09
C GLY A 22 -5.06 -15.57 -11.33
N ILE A 23 -5.07 -14.93 -10.16
CA ILE A 23 -6.24 -14.89 -9.25
C ILE A 23 -6.80 -13.47 -9.11
N LEU A 24 -5.93 -12.46 -9.15
CA LEU A 24 -6.29 -11.07 -8.98
C LEU A 24 -6.60 -10.45 -10.35
N PRO A 25 -7.80 -9.89 -10.53
CA PRO A 25 -8.11 -9.09 -11.71
C PRO A 25 -7.07 -7.97 -11.88
N ASP A 26 -6.47 -7.87 -13.06
CA ASP A 26 -5.49 -6.84 -13.43
C ASP A 26 -4.25 -6.74 -12.51
N GLY A 27 -3.93 -7.80 -11.74
CA GLY A 27 -2.82 -7.77 -10.77
C GLY A 27 -1.47 -7.39 -11.40
N HIS A 28 -1.25 -7.75 -12.65
CA HIS A 28 -0.02 -7.45 -13.39
C HIS A 28 0.00 -6.04 -14.02
N LYS A 29 -1.09 -5.27 -13.97
CA LYS A 29 -1.14 -3.93 -14.55
C LYS A 29 -0.28 -2.95 -13.77
N LEU A 30 0.52 -2.15 -14.48
CA LEU A 30 1.29 -1.07 -13.88
C LEU A 30 0.37 0.11 -13.53
N ILE A 31 0.54 0.61 -12.31
CA ILE A 31 -0.27 1.67 -11.74
C ILE A 31 0.57 2.96 -11.66
N PRO A 32 0.03 4.11 -12.11
CA PRO A 32 0.61 5.44 -11.87
C PRO A 32 0.88 5.72 -10.39
N LEU A 33 1.90 6.54 -10.10
CA LEU A 33 2.38 6.76 -8.72
C LEU A 33 1.30 7.36 -7.79
N ASP A 34 0.49 8.28 -8.30
CA ASP A 34 -0.66 8.88 -7.60
C ASP A 34 -1.73 7.84 -7.28
N LYS A 35 -2.00 6.91 -8.21
CA LYS A 35 -2.92 5.80 -7.98
C LYS A 35 -2.36 4.80 -6.95
N CYS A 36 -1.03 4.61 -6.89
CA CYS A 36 -0.40 3.84 -5.80
C CYS A 36 -0.65 4.50 -4.43
N GLN A 37 -0.52 5.83 -4.31
CA GLN A 37 -0.84 6.54 -3.06
C GLN A 37 -2.30 6.31 -2.64
N ARG A 38 -3.25 6.47 -3.56
CA ARG A 38 -4.68 6.24 -3.26
C ARG A 38 -4.96 4.82 -2.78
N LEU A 39 -4.29 3.82 -3.37
CA LEU A 39 -4.40 2.42 -2.93
C LEU A 39 -3.82 2.23 -1.52
N VAL A 40 -2.71 2.88 -1.19
CA VAL A 40 -2.14 2.89 0.17
C VAL A 40 -3.15 3.49 1.16
N ASP A 41 -3.71 4.65 0.85
CA ASP A 41 -4.68 5.34 1.70
C ASP A 41 -5.90 4.46 1.95
N LEU A 42 -6.48 3.90 0.88
CA LEU A 42 -7.65 3.02 0.93
C LEU A 42 -7.41 1.81 1.85
N CYS A 43 -6.30 1.11 1.65
CA CYS A 43 -5.94 -0.08 2.44
C CYS A 43 -5.63 0.27 3.90
N TYR A 44 -4.92 1.36 4.14
CA TYR A 44 -4.54 1.79 5.48
C TYR A 44 -5.78 2.18 6.29
N TYR A 45 -6.65 3.04 5.73
CA TYR A 45 -7.84 3.51 6.41
C TYR A 45 -8.87 2.41 6.63
N ARG A 46 -8.97 1.43 5.72
CA ARG A 46 -9.77 0.22 5.92
C ARG A 46 -9.45 -0.48 7.25
N LEU A 47 -8.18 -0.51 7.66
CA LEU A 47 -7.72 -1.26 8.83
C LEU A 47 -7.40 -0.40 10.06
N LYS A 48 -7.13 0.90 9.91
CA LYS A 48 -6.82 1.81 11.03
C LYS A 48 -7.98 2.72 11.42
N GLY A 49 -8.94 2.94 10.54
CA GLY A 49 -10.23 3.52 10.87
C GLY A 49 -10.27 5.02 11.14
N GLN A 50 -9.15 5.74 11.17
CA GLN A 50 -9.18 7.21 11.21
C GLN A 50 -9.10 7.74 9.78
N GLU A 51 -10.16 8.33 9.26
CA GLU A 51 -10.06 9.19 8.06
C GLU A 51 -9.17 10.40 8.39
N PRO A 52 -8.55 11.07 7.39
CA PRO A 52 -7.91 12.35 7.66
C PRO A 52 -9.01 13.34 8.02
N HIS A 53 -9.28 13.50 9.31
CA HIS A 53 -9.97 14.68 9.79
C HIS A 53 -9.13 15.88 9.39
N GLU A 54 -9.80 16.92 8.91
CA GLU A 54 -9.25 18.23 8.56
C GLU A 54 -8.66 18.93 9.80
N HIS A 55 -7.62 18.37 10.41
CA HIS A 55 -6.89 19.03 11.48
C HIS A 55 -5.72 19.80 10.90
N ARG A 56 -5.98 21.10 10.76
CA ARG A 56 -4.99 22.17 10.70
C ARG A 56 -4.04 22.02 11.89
N GLY A 57 -2.77 21.71 11.63
CA GLY A 57 -1.75 21.69 12.69
C GLY A 57 -0.45 21.07 12.21
N PHE A 58 0.63 21.86 12.23
CA PHE A 58 1.96 21.52 11.73
C PHE A 58 2.70 20.47 12.60
N TRP A 59 2.12 20.02 13.73
CA TRP A 59 2.84 19.24 14.76
C TRP A 59 2.23 17.86 15.12
N ALA A 60 1.20 17.37 14.40
CA ALA A 60 0.59 16.04 14.64
C ALA A 60 1.08 14.91 13.70
N TRP A 61 2.20 15.12 12.98
CA TRP A 61 2.57 14.39 11.76
C TRP A 61 3.41 13.11 11.93
N GLU A 62 3.77 12.70 13.14
CA GLU A 62 4.52 11.46 13.33
C GLU A 62 3.58 10.24 13.44
N HIS A 63 3.27 9.65 12.28
CA HIS A 63 2.76 8.28 12.13
C HIS A 63 1.27 8.01 12.41
N GLN A 64 0.40 9.02 12.34
CA GLN A 64 -1.06 8.80 12.46
C GLN A 64 -1.74 8.47 11.12
N GLY A 65 -1.21 8.97 10.00
CA GLY A 65 -1.75 8.77 8.66
C GLY A 65 -1.17 7.57 7.89
N PRO A 66 -1.63 7.32 6.65
CA PRO A 66 -1.07 6.33 5.75
C PRO A 66 0.37 6.69 5.34
N PRO A 67 1.21 5.70 4.99
CA PRO A 67 2.54 5.96 4.45
C PRO A 67 2.50 6.77 3.15
N LEU A 68 3.45 7.69 2.98
CA LEU A 68 3.63 8.41 1.73
C LEU A 68 4.33 7.53 0.68
N VAL A 69 3.83 7.56 -0.54
CA VAL A 69 4.37 6.85 -1.69
C VAL A 69 5.35 7.74 -2.44
N SER A 70 6.52 7.20 -2.73
CA SER A 70 7.58 7.87 -3.50
C SER A 70 8.03 7.01 -4.68
N ASP A 71 8.63 7.64 -5.68
CA ASP A 71 8.98 7.01 -6.96
C ASP A 71 10.02 5.89 -6.87
N GLY A 72 10.66 5.71 -5.70
CA GLY A 72 11.66 4.69 -5.45
C GLY A 72 12.89 4.80 -6.35
N ARG A 73 13.24 6.00 -6.85
CA ARG A 73 14.41 6.20 -7.71
C ARG A 73 15.67 5.59 -7.07
N ARG A 74 16.47 4.88 -7.89
CA ARG A 74 17.69 4.14 -7.50
C ARG A 74 17.46 2.96 -6.54
N ARG A 75 16.22 2.53 -6.30
CA ARG A 75 15.95 1.31 -5.53
C ARG A 75 15.93 0.06 -6.42
N ARG A 76 16.51 -1.01 -5.91
CA ARG A 76 16.48 -2.36 -6.51
C ARG A 76 15.23 -3.16 -6.13
N ARG A 77 14.39 -2.64 -5.23
CA ARG A 77 13.16 -3.27 -4.74
C ARG A 77 12.17 -2.24 -4.21
N ALA A 78 10.88 -2.58 -4.28
CA ALA A 78 9.86 -1.94 -3.46
C ALA A 78 10.20 -2.12 -1.97
N CYS A 79 9.90 -1.11 -1.16
CA CYS A 79 9.99 -1.25 0.30
C CYS A 79 9.19 -0.18 1.05
N TYR A 80 8.58 -0.60 2.15
CA TYR A 80 8.20 0.27 3.26
C TYR A 80 9.43 0.57 4.13
N SER A 81 9.62 1.85 4.45
CA SER A 81 10.68 2.39 5.29
C SER A 81 10.08 2.88 6.60
N PRO A 82 10.22 2.13 7.71
CA PRO A 82 9.61 2.49 8.99
C PRO A 82 10.04 3.87 9.51
N ASN A 83 11.33 4.20 9.40
CA ASN A 83 11.90 5.43 9.95
C ASN A 83 11.34 6.69 9.28
N SER A 84 11.05 6.62 7.97
CA SER A 84 10.53 7.76 7.21
C SER A 84 9.04 7.66 6.93
N HIS A 85 8.38 6.61 7.45
CA HIS A 85 6.99 6.26 7.16
C HIS A 85 6.61 6.37 5.66
N GLN A 86 7.47 5.84 4.79
CA GLN A 86 7.33 5.95 3.33
C GLN A 86 7.34 4.58 2.67
N ILE A 87 6.55 4.43 1.61
CA ILE A 87 6.62 3.33 0.66
C ILE A 87 7.37 3.83 -0.59
N LYS A 88 8.42 3.13 -0.99
CA LYS A 88 9.28 3.49 -2.14
C LYS A 88 9.01 2.50 -3.26
N LEU A 89 8.44 2.96 -4.39
CA LEU A 89 8.00 2.11 -5.50
C LEU A 89 8.64 2.50 -6.83
N PRO A 90 9.76 1.84 -7.22
CA PRO A 90 10.29 1.90 -8.57
C PRO A 90 9.19 1.67 -9.62
N ARG A 91 9.30 2.31 -10.79
CA ARG A 91 8.26 2.23 -11.85
C ARG A 91 7.86 0.79 -12.19
N TRP A 92 8.82 -0.11 -12.28
CA TRP A 92 8.61 -1.53 -12.62
C TRP A 92 7.94 -2.36 -11.52
N SER A 93 7.80 -1.83 -10.29
CA SER A 93 7.21 -2.54 -9.16
C SER A 93 5.83 -2.00 -8.77
N ARG A 94 5.22 -1.13 -9.58
CA ARG A 94 3.97 -0.42 -9.24
C ARG A 94 2.74 -1.25 -9.59
N HIS A 95 2.69 -2.46 -9.06
CA HIS A 95 1.57 -3.37 -9.22
C HIS A 95 0.74 -3.37 -7.94
N GLY A 96 -0.57 -3.59 -8.05
CA GLY A 96 -1.47 -3.37 -6.91
C GLY A 96 -1.17 -4.31 -5.74
N GLU A 97 -0.83 -5.56 -6.00
CA GLU A 97 -0.38 -6.52 -4.98
C GLU A 97 0.96 -6.14 -4.35
N THR A 98 1.90 -5.56 -5.11
CA THR A 98 3.15 -5.03 -4.58
C THR A 98 2.88 -3.83 -3.66
N VAL A 99 1.98 -2.91 -4.06
CA VAL A 99 1.57 -1.80 -3.18
C VAL A 99 0.96 -2.34 -1.88
N ILE A 100 0.02 -3.29 -1.99
CA ILE A 100 -0.65 -3.92 -0.84
C ILE A 100 0.34 -4.66 0.07
N HIS A 101 1.37 -5.31 -0.50
CA HIS A 101 2.46 -5.94 0.26
C HIS A 101 3.15 -4.91 1.17
N GLU A 102 3.52 -3.76 0.61
CA GLU A 102 4.19 -2.72 1.40
C GLU A 102 3.25 -2.06 2.42
N VAL A 103 1.95 -1.96 2.13
CA VAL A 103 0.96 -1.53 3.13
C VAL A 103 0.85 -2.54 4.27
N ALA A 104 0.88 -3.84 3.98
CA ALA A 104 0.84 -4.86 5.03
C ALA A 104 2.05 -4.74 5.98
N HIS A 105 3.23 -4.42 5.45
CA HIS A 105 4.41 -4.11 6.28
C HIS A 105 4.23 -2.85 7.15
N SER A 106 3.53 -1.83 6.67
CA SER A 106 3.28 -0.61 7.46
C SER A 106 2.31 -0.87 8.61
N ILE A 107 1.34 -1.76 8.42
CA ILE A 107 0.34 -2.14 9.43
C ILE A 107 0.94 -3.09 10.47
N VAL A 108 1.64 -4.14 10.02
CA VAL A 108 2.29 -5.13 10.89
C VAL A 108 3.69 -4.63 11.25
N ARG A 109 3.73 -3.58 12.09
CA ARG A 109 4.97 -2.95 12.56
C ARG A 109 5.48 -3.56 13.87
N GLY A 110 6.78 -3.38 14.11
CA GLY A 110 7.44 -3.73 15.36
C GLY A 110 8.34 -4.97 15.30
N ARG A 111 9.16 -5.16 16.34
CA ARG A 111 10.06 -6.31 16.45
C ARG A 111 9.35 -7.58 16.93
N ARG A 112 8.07 -7.53 17.32
CA ARG A 112 7.33 -8.71 17.79
C ARG A 112 7.05 -9.73 16.68
N TYR A 113 6.93 -9.26 15.44
CA TYR A 113 6.48 -10.06 14.30
C TYR A 113 7.62 -10.29 13.30
N ALA A 114 7.64 -11.45 12.67
CA ALA A 114 8.49 -11.69 11.50
C ALA A 114 7.98 -10.84 10.33
N TRP A 115 8.88 -10.41 9.43
CA TRP A 115 8.50 -9.53 8.31
C TRP A 115 7.40 -10.15 7.44
N HIS A 116 7.51 -11.44 7.13
CA HIS A 116 6.50 -12.21 6.39
C HIS A 116 5.85 -13.30 7.27
N GLY A 117 5.63 -12.98 8.55
CA GLY A 117 4.96 -13.87 9.49
C GLY A 117 3.47 -14.09 9.19
N PRO A 118 2.79 -14.95 9.97
CA PRO A 118 1.35 -15.17 9.83
C PRO A 118 0.51 -13.90 10.00
N GLU A 119 0.96 -12.94 10.80
CA GLU A 119 0.34 -11.62 10.97
C GLU A 119 0.35 -10.82 9.67
N PHE A 120 1.51 -10.75 9.02
CA PHE A 120 1.67 -10.11 7.72
C PHE A 120 0.75 -10.74 6.68
N MET A 121 0.76 -12.07 6.57
CA MET A 121 -0.08 -12.78 5.61
C MET A 121 -1.57 -12.62 5.87
N LYS A 122 -1.99 -12.56 7.13
CA LYS A 122 -3.38 -12.27 7.50
C LYS A 122 -3.81 -10.90 7.00
N VAL A 123 -2.98 -9.87 7.18
CA VAL A 123 -3.25 -8.51 6.69
C VAL A 123 -3.25 -8.45 5.16
N MET A 124 -2.23 -9.03 4.52
CA MET A 124 -2.12 -9.06 3.05
C MET A 124 -3.34 -9.73 2.41
N ILE A 125 -3.74 -10.91 2.87
CA ILE A 125 -4.94 -11.62 2.35
C ILE A 125 -6.21 -10.78 2.54
N HIS A 126 -6.37 -10.14 3.70
CA HIS A 126 -7.54 -9.31 3.95
C HIS A 126 -7.60 -8.12 2.99
N LEU A 127 -6.47 -7.44 2.78
CA LEU A 127 -6.37 -6.29 1.88
C LEU A 127 -6.57 -6.70 0.42
N LEU A 128 -5.97 -7.80 -0.02
CA LEU A 128 -6.18 -8.36 -1.37
C LEU A 128 -7.66 -8.69 -1.61
N SER A 129 -8.30 -9.38 -0.65
CA SER A 129 -9.72 -9.70 -0.73
C SER A 129 -10.58 -8.44 -0.79
N PHE A 130 -10.24 -7.42 -0.01
CA PHE A 130 -10.95 -6.15 0.01
C PHE A 130 -10.81 -5.37 -1.30
N VAL A 131 -9.61 -5.28 -1.86
CA VAL A 131 -9.35 -4.49 -3.08
C VAL A 131 -9.89 -5.21 -4.32
N TYR A 132 -9.55 -6.49 -4.47
CA TYR A 132 -9.83 -7.27 -5.67
C TYR A 132 -11.13 -8.08 -5.59
N GLN A 133 -11.84 -8.04 -4.46
CA GLN A 133 -13.10 -8.79 -4.24
C GLN A 133 -12.98 -10.30 -4.40
N VAL A 134 -11.76 -10.83 -4.33
CA VAL A 134 -11.53 -12.27 -4.28
C VAL A 134 -11.85 -12.76 -2.85
N PRO A 135 -12.62 -13.85 -2.68
CA PRO A 135 -12.90 -14.38 -1.35
C PRO A 135 -11.60 -14.70 -0.58
N GLU A 136 -11.51 -14.32 0.70
CA GLU A 136 -10.35 -14.66 1.54
C GLU A 136 -10.06 -16.16 1.58
N SER A 137 -11.09 -17.01 1.44
CA SER A 137 -10.95 -18.48 1.39
C SER A 137 -10.09 -18.94 0.21
N VAL A 138 -10.30 -18.36 -0.98
CA VAL A 138 -9.52 -18.64 -2.19
C VAL A 138 -8.06 -18.23 -2.00
N LEU A 139 -7.83 -17.01 -1.51
CA LEU A 139 -6.47 -16.52 -1.25
C LEU A 139 -5.74 -17.34 -0.17
N ARG A 140 -6.48 -17.84 0.83
CA ARG A 140 -5.94 -18.73 1.88
C ARG A 140 -5.64 -20.12 1.36
N ALA A 141 -6.46 -20.66 0.46
CA ALA A 141 -6.22 -21.93 -0.20
C ALA A 141 -4.91 -21.85 -1.01
N LYS A 142 -4.76 -20.79 -1.81
CA LYS A 142 -3.53 -20.55 -2.56
C LYS A 142 -2.31 -20.41 -1.64
N ALA A 143 -2.39 -19.62 -0.57
CA ALA A 143 -1.30 -19.53 0.41
C ALA A 143 -0.95 -20.89 1.06
N LYS A 144 -1.93 -21.78 1.24
CA LYS A 144 -1.74 -23.12 1.78
C LYS A 144 -0.96 -24.02 0.81
N GLU A 145 -1.18 -23.91 -0.50
CA GLU A 145 -0.41 -24.64 -1.54
C GLU A 145 1.09 -24.38 -1.40
N TYR A 146 1.49 -23.13 -1.13
CA TYR A 146 2.88 -22.71 -0.90
C TYR A 146 3.37 -22.97 0.54
N ARG A 147 2.57 -23.67 1.35
CA ARG A 147 2.87 -23.96 2.76
C ARG A 147 3.16 -22.68 3.58
N ILE A 148 2.38 -21.63 3.32
CA ILE A 148 2.45 -20.33 4.02
C ILE A 148 1.36 -20.29 5.10
N LYS A 149 1.79 -20.07 6.34
CA LYS A 149 0.93 -19.82 7.49
C LYS A 149 0.34 -18.41 7.38
N SER A 150 -0.99 -18.33 7.40
CA SER A 150 -1.76 -17.07 7.27
C SER A 150 -2.82 -16.86 8.36
N ARG A 151 -2.92 -17.80 9.30
CA ARG A 151 -3.80 -17.69 10.47
C ARG A 151 -3.03 -17.03 11.61
N SER A 152 -3.62 -16.02 12.23
CA SER A 152 -3.05 -15.29 13.36
C SER A 152 -4.17 -14.64 14.20
N SER A 153 -3.93 -14.43 15.49
CA SER A 153 -4.78 -13.64 16.38
C SER A 153 -4.63 -12.13 16.18
N PHE A 154 -3.75 -11.67 15.27
CA PHE A 154 -3.57 -10.24 14.97
C PHE A 154 -4.92 -9.56 14.69
N PRO A 155 -5.27 -8.49 15.41
CA PRO A 155 -6.57 -7.86 15.28
C PRO A 155 -6.69 -7.16 13.92
N LEU A 156 -7.79 -7.41 13.21
CA LEU A 156 -8.17 -6.66 12.01
C LEU A 156 -9.36 -5.80 12.37
N ASN A 157 -9.21 -4.48 12.38
CA ASN A 157 -10.33 -3.58 12.57
C ASN A 157 -11.06 -3.45 11.22
N LYS A 158 -12.14 -4.21 11.01
CA LYS A 158 -12.86 -4.28 9.73
C LYS A 158 -13.88 -3.13 9.56
N ARG A 159 -13.49 -1.87 9.74
CA ARG A 159 -14.41 -0.72 9.62
C ARG A 159 -15.01 -0.59 8.23
N ARG A 160 -16.33 -0.53 8.13
CA ARG A 160 -17.07 -0.48 6.87
C ARG A 160 -16.63 0.74 6.04
N VAL A 161 -16.02 0.50 4.87
CA VAL A 161 -15.75 1.54 3.87
C VAL A 161 -16.99 1.67 3.00
N SER A 162 -17.42 2.89 2.68
CA SER A 162 -18.64 3.10 1.89
C SER A 162 -18.50 2.52 0.47
N LYS A 163 -19.62 2.02 -0.08
CA LYS A 163 -19.68 1.46 -1.45
C LYS A 163 -19.26 2.51 -2.50
N ALA A 164 -19.58 3.79 -2.24
CA ALA A 164 -19.16 4.92 -3.07
C ALA A 164 -17.63 5.06 -3.15
N ARG A 165 -16.92 4.95 -2.01
CA ARG A 165 -15.45 5.03 -1.96
C ARG A 165 -14.78 3.86 -2.67
N LEU A 166 -15.34 2.65 -2.51
CA LEU A 166 -14.91 1.47 -3.26
C LEU A 166 -15.09 1.68 -4.77
N ASN A 167 -16.21 2.27 -5.18
CA ASN A 167 -16.48 2.59 -6.58
C ASN A 167 -15.58 3.71 -7.12
N GLU A 168 -15.24 4.74 -6.31
CA GLU A 168 -14.26 5.78 -6.68
C GLU A 168 -12.89 5.17 -7.02
N PHE A 169 -12.49 4.11 -6.33
CA PHE A 169 -11.28 3.35 -6.66
C PHE A 169 -11.46 2.45 -7.90
N ARG A 170 -12.59 1.77 -8.05
CA ARG A 170 -12.82 0.85 -9.20
C ARG A 170 -13.02 1.59 -10.52
N ASN A 171 -13.59 2.79 -10.49
CA ASN A 171 -13.79 3.62 -11.67
C ASN A 171 -12.50 4.32 -12.14
N LEU A 172 -11.35 4.07 -11.48
CA LEU A 172 -10.04 4.62 -11.84
C LEU A 172 -9.52 4.19 -13.23
N ASP A 173 -10.13 3.18 -13.87
CA ASP A 173 -9.78 2.78 -15.23
C ASP A 173 -10.51 3.57 -16.32
N LYS A 174 -11.52 4.38 -15.96
CA LYS A 174 -12.38 5.06 -16.93
C LYS A 174 -12.07 6.55 -17.15
N GLU A 175 -11.33 7.20 -16.24
CA GLU A 175 -11.02 8.63 -16.36
C GLU A 175 -9.53 8.92 -16.24
N ASN A 176 -8.98 9.51 -17.30
CA ASN A 176 -7.63 10.09 -17.37
C ASN A 176 -7.50 11.42 -16.60
N ASP A 177 -8.49 11.84 -15.83
CA ASP A 177 -8.56 13.20 -15.27
C ASP A 177 -8.28 13.25 -13.76
N THR A 178 -7.14 12.68 -13.35
CA THR A 178 -6.74 12.64 -11.94
C THR A 178 -6.28 14.00 -11.40
N ALA A 179 -5.95 14.96 -12.26
CA ALA A 179 -5.49 16.30 -11.87
C ALA A 179 -6.64 17.21 -11.37
N ALA A 180 -7.84 17.09 -11.95
CA ALA A 180 -8.98 17.94 -11.62
C ALA A 180 -9.54 17.71 -10.20
N ILE A 181 -9.53 16.45 -9.74
CA ILE A 181 -10.10 16.07 -8.42
C ILE A 181 -9.26 16.63 -7.26
N TYR A 182 -7.93 16.65 -7.40
CA TYR A 182 -7.05 17.23 -6.37
C TYR A 182 -7.10 18.76 -6.35
N LYS A 183 -7.31 19.41 -7.50
CA LYS A 183 -7.49 20.87 -7.60
C LYS A 183 -8.79 21.32 -6.93
N LYS A 184 -9.86 20.51 -7.00
CA LYS A 184 -11.19 20.82 -6.44
C LYS A 184 -11.28 20.65 -4.92
N ARG A 185 -10.40 19.86 -4.29
CA ARG A 185 -10.41 19.56 -2.84
C ARG A 185 -9.51 20.47 -1.99
N GLY A 186 -8.90 21.52 -2.56
CA GLY A 186 -8.01 22.42 -1.81
C GLY A 186 -6.74 21.77 -1.25
N VAL A 187 -6.49 20.49 -1.57
CA VAL A 187 -5.28 19.77 -1.20
C VAL A 187 -4.16 20.28 -2.09
N VAL A 188 -3.32 21.11 -1.48
CA VAL A 188 -2.23 21.87 -2.10
C VAL A 188 -1.41 20.99 -3.05
N ARG A 189 -1.52 21.35 -4.34
CA ARG A 189 -0.67 21.08 -5.52
C ARG A 189 -0.03 19.69 -5.61
N PRO A 190 -0.37 18.87 -6.63
CA PRO A 190 0.58 17.84 -7.05
C PRO A 190 1.89 18.53 -7.39
N VAL A 191 2.99 18.07 -6.80
CA VAL A 191 4.32 18.52 -7.15
C VAL A 191 4.54 18.10 -8.61
N THR A 192 4.25 19.02 -9.54
CA THR A 192 4.58 18.83 -10.94
C THR A 192 6.10 18.82 -11.07
N VAL A 193 6.64 18.04 -12.01
CA VAL A 193 8.08 17.96 -12.32
C VAL A 193 8.69 19.35 -12.57
N GLU A 194 7.86 20.30 -13.01
CA GLU A 194 8.17 21.70 -13.22
C GLU A 194 8.46 22.48 -11.92
N ASN A 195 7.81 22.13 -10.81
CA ASN A 195 8.07 22.74 -9.50
C ASN A 195 9.35 22.20 -8.84
N VAL A 196 9.79 20.99 -9.17
CA VAL A 196 11.08 20.44 -8.70
C VAL A 196 12.25 21.08 -9.45
N ARG A 197 12.08 21.40 -10.74
CA ARG A 197 13.11 22.09 -11.53
C ARG A 197 13.40 23.51 -11.06
N LYS A 198 12.37 24.26 -10.61
CA LYS A 198 12.54 25.60 -10.04
C LYS A 198 13.25 25.62 -8.68
N TYR A 199 13.16 24.54 -7.89
CA TYR A 199 13.80 24.50 -6.57
C TYR A 199 15.28 24.07 -6.62
N ILE A 200 15.70 23.37 -7.67
CA ILE A 200 17.07 22.87 -7.82
C ILE A 200 17.98 23.89 -8.53
N PHE A 201 17.43 24.85 -9.30
CA PHE A 201 18.23 25.83 -10.05
C PHE A 201 18.45 27.18 -9.37
N ASN A 202 17.88 27.43 -8.18
CA ASN A 202 18.06 28.69 -7.43
C ASN A 202 19.03 28.57 -6.24
N GLN A 203 19.92 27.57 -6.22
CA GLN A 203 21.00 27.46 -5.21
C GLN A 203 22.42 27.46 -5.81
N THR A 204 22.59 27.98 -7.02
CA THR A 204 23.90 28.34 -7.55
C THR A 204 23.81 29.70 -8.23
N VAL A 205 23.87 30.74 -7.42
CA VAL A 205 24.71 31.93 -7.63
C VAL A 205 25.22 32.34 -6.26
#